data_AF-A0A1S1Q6U7-F1
#
_entry.id   AF-A0A1S1Q6U7-F1
#
_cell.length_a   1.000
_cell.length_b   1.000
_cell.length_c   1.000
_cell.angle_alpha   90.00
_cell.angle_beta   90.00
_cell.angle_gamma   90.00
#
_symmetry.space_group_name_H-M   'P 1'
#
loop_
_entity.id
_entity.type
_entity.pdbx_description
1 polymer ?
#
loop_
_entity_poly.entity_id
_entity_poly.type
_entity_poly.pdbx_seq_one_letter_code
_entity_poly.pdbx_strand_id
1 'polypeptide(L)'
;MPRQPDLSFLLDRLRETVPDILCAVVLSADGLLLATSSGIDRAAADQLAAVASGFDALARGAARQHGWGQVNKTMVDMENGYLFITAVGHSACLAVSSTADADVGQIAYEMAHLVSRAGRFLTPELRNQMRAALPS
;
A
#
# COMPACT_ATOMS: atom_id res chain seq x y z
N MET A 1 -12.33 25.20 2.56
CA MET A 1 -12.81 23.81 2.69
C MET A 1 -11.78 23.04 3.50
N PRO A 2 -12.15 22.20 4.48
CA PRO A 2 -11.16 21.37 5.15
C PRO A 2 -10.57 20.40 4.13
N ARG A 3 -9.25 20.46 3.94
CA ARG A 3 -8.48 19.57 3.06
C ARG A 3 -8.59 18.17 3.68
N GLN A 4 -9.26 17.23 3.00
CA GLN A 4 -9.26 15.82 3.41
C GLN A 4 -7.82 15.38 3.68
N PRO A 5 -7.55 14.53 4.68
CA PRO A 5 -6.20 14.07 4.94
C PRO A 5 -5.67 13.37 3.69
N ASP A 6 -4.63 13.96 3.14
CA ASP A 6 -3.90 13.50 1.96
C ASP A 6 -3.36 12.10 2.27
N LEU A 7 -3.66 11.09 1.45
CA LEU A 7 -3.11 9.74 1.64
C LEU A 7 -1.58 9.78 1.72
N SER A 8 -0.95 10.68 0.97
CA SER A 8 0.49 10.93 0.97
C SER A 8 0.97 11.31 2.38
N PHE A 9 0.23 12.15 3.10
CA PHE A 9 0.56 12.53 4.48
C PHE A 9 0.50 11.33 5.44
N LEU A 10 -0.46 10.41 5.27
CA LEU A 10 -0.50 9.19 6.09
C LEU A 10 0.70 8.27 5.80
N LEU A 11 1.14 8.19 4.55
CA LEU A 11 2.33 7.44 4.16
C LEU A 11 3.62 8.08 4.70
N ASP A 12 3.68 9.41 4.74
CA ASP A 12 4.78 10.15 5.36
C ASP A 12 4.87 9.85 6.86
N ARG A 13 3.75 9.89 7.57
CA ARG A 13 3.68 9.55 9.00
C ARG A 13 4.11 8.10 9.29
N LEU A 14 3.80 7.17 8.39
CA LEU A 14 4.25 5.79 8.50
C LEU A 14 5.79 5.71 8.44
N ARG A 15 6.41 6.43 7.51
CA ARG A 15 7.88 6.48 7.38
C ARG A 15 8.57 7.24 8.51
N GLU A 16 7.95 8.29 9.03
CA GLU A 16 8.43 8.97 10.23
C GLU A 16 8.45 8.04 11.45
N THR A 17 7.47 7.12 11.53
CA THR A 17 7.33 6.19 12.66
C THR A 17 8.25 4.97 12.50
N VAL A 18 8.52 4.55 11.26
CA VAL A 18 9.40 3.43 10.94
C VAL A 18 10.47 3.89 9.93
N PRO A 19 11.62 4.39 10.41
CA PRO A 19 12.66 4.99 9.56
C PRO A 19 13.27 4.05 8.53
N ASP A 20 13.23 2.74 8.79
CA ASP A 20 13.75 1.70 7.89
C ASP A 20 12.89 1.47 6.65
N ILE A 21 11.71 2.11 6.56
CA ILE A 21 10.87 2.08 5.37
C ILE A 21 11.52 2.94 4.27
N LEU A 22 11.87 2.26 3.18
CA LEU A 22 12.43 2.86 1.99
C LEU A 22 11.37 3.53 1.14
N CYS A 23 10.22 2.88 0.93
CA CYS A 23 9.14 3.39 0.10
C CYS A 23 7.78 2.87 0.60
N ALA A 24 6.78 3.75 0.61
CA ALA A 24 5.40 3.39 0.91
C ALA A 24 4.48 3.97 -0.17
N VAL A 25 3.61 3.13 -0.73
CA VAL A 25 2.68 3.48 -1.80
C VAL A 25 1.29 2.91 -1.56
N VAL A 26 0.28 3.64 -2.02
CA VAL A 26 -1.09 3.13 -2.16
C VAL A 26 -1.37 3.00 -3.65
N LEU A 27 -1.88 1.84 -4.04
CA LEU A 27 -2.26 1.52 -5.42
C LEU A 27 -3.71 1.05 -5.47
N SER A 28 -4.37 1.22 -6.61
CA SER A 28 -5.70 0.66 -6.87
C SER A 28 -5.61 -0.84 -7.21
N ALA A 29 -6.77 -1.50 -7.22
CA ALA A 29 -6.89 -2.93 -7.55
C ALA A 29 -6.42 -3.30 -8.96
N ASP A 30 -6.34 -2.33 -9.88
CA ASP A 30 -5.78 -2.48 -11.23
C ASP A 30 -4.29 -2.13 -11.33
N GLY A 31 -3.65 -1.78 -10.21
CA GLY A 31 -2.20 -1.54 -10.13
C GLY A 31 -1.77 -0.09 -10.33
N LEU A 32 -2.70 0.86 -10.51
CA LEU A 32 -2.34 2.27 -10.67
C LEU A 32 -1.91 2.90 -9.34
N LEU A 33 -0.81 3.64 -9.36
CA LEU A 33 -0.32 4.39 -8.20
C LEU A 33 -1.32 5.52 -7.86
N LEU A 34 -1.86 5.47 -6.64
CA LEU A 34 -2.81 6.47 -6.12
C LEU A 34 -2.13 7.49 -5.21
N ALA A 35 -1.15 7.07 -4.41
CA ALA A 35 -0.38 7.93 -3.53
C ALA A 35 0.99 7.30 -3.23
N THR A 36 1.96 8.15 -2.91
CA THR A 36 3.31 7.76 -2.47
C THR A 36 3.74 8.64 -1.31
N SER A 37 4.57 8.10 -0.41
CA SER A 37 5.31 8.93 0.54
C SER A 37 6.25 9.89 -0.20
N SER A 38 6.54 11.01 0.45
CA SER A 38 7.43 12.09 -0.01
C SER A 38 8.89 11.66 -0.14
N GLY A 39 9.65 12.36 -0.99
CA GLY A 39 11.08 12.08 -1.20
C GLY A 39 11.38 10.78 -1.95
N ILE A 40 10.36 10.14 -2.53
CA ILE A 40 10.50 8.98 -3.41
C ILE A 40 10.43 9.43 -4.86
N ASP A 41 11.35 8.93 -5.69
CA ASP A 41 11.28 9.13 -7.13
C ASP A 41 10.02 8.47 -7.70
N ARG A 42 9.33 9.18 -8.61
CA ARG A 42 8.06 8.73 -9.16
C ARG A 42 8.19 7.38 -9.88
N ALA A 43 9.29 7.16 -10.61
CA ALA A 43 9.52 5.90 -11.31
C ALA A 43 9.71 4.73 -10.33
N ALA A 44 10.41 4.94 -9.21
CA ALA A 44 10.55 3.94 -8.16
C ALA A 44 9.20 3.61 -7.49
N ALA A 45 8.34 4.62 -7.28
CA ALA A 45 7.00 4.41 -6.73
C ALA A 45 6.10 3.61 -7.69
N ASP A 46 6.11 3.96 -9.00
CA ASP A 46 5.36 3.22 -10.02
C ASP A 46 5.89 1.77 -10.15
N GLN A 47 7.21 1.56 -10.05
CA GLN A 47 7.80 0.22 -10.04
C GLN A 47 7.33 -0.60 -8.83
N LEU A 48 7.30 -0.02 -7.62
CA LEU A 48 6.80 -0.71 -6.43
C LEU A 48 5.31 -1.06 -6.58
N ALA A 49 4.50 -0.16 -7.14
CA ALA A 49 3.08 -0.43 -7.41
C ALA A 49 2.89 -1.58 -8.42
N ALA A 50 3.69 -1.62 -9.48
CA ALA A 50 3.68 -2.71 -10.45
C ALA A 50 4.04 -4.06 -9.81
N VAL A 51 5.11 -4.10 -9.01
CA VAL A 51 5.52 -5.31 -8.27
C VAL A 51 4.42 -5.76 -7.31
N ALA A 52 3.86 -4.84 -6.53
CA ALA A 52 2.82 -5.13 -5.55
C ALA A 52 1.55 -5.69 -6.19
N SER A 53 1.11 -5.13 -7.31
CA SER A 53 -0.07 -5.61 -8.04
C SER A 53 0.13 -7.03 -8.60
N GLY A 54 1.33 -7.38 -9.04
CA GLY A 54 1.70 -8.73 -9.45
C GLY A 54 1.61 -9.74 -8.30
N PHE A 55 2.18 -9.42 -7.14
CA PHE A 55 2.10 -10.27 -5.95
C PHE A 55 0.66 -10.45 -5.45
N ASP A 56 -0.13 -9.38 -5.43
CA ASP A 56 -1.54 -9.42 -5.05
C ASP A 56 -2.36 -10.30 -6.01
N ALA A 57 -2.11 -10.24 -7.32
CA ALA A 57 -2.73 -11.14 -8.30
C ALA A 57 -2.36 -12.61 -8.06
N LEU A 58 -1.09 -12.92 -7.81
CA LEU A 58 -0.60 -14.27 -7.51
C LEU A 58 -1.22 -14.81 -6.21
N ALA A 59 -1.22 -14.01 -5.15
CA ALA A 59 -1.77 -14.38 -3.85
C ALA A 59 -3.27 -14.66 -3.94
N ARG A 60 -4.05 -13.82 -4.66
CA ARG A 60 -5.46 -14.10 -4.94
C ARG A 60 -5.65 -15.39 -5.73
N GLY A 61 -4.76 -15.68 -6.67
CA GLY A 61 -4.73 -16.94 -7.42
C GLY A 61 -4.59 -18.14 -6.49
N ALA A 62 -3.60 -18.10 -5.59
CA ALA A 62 -3.35 -19.14 -4.59
C ALA A 62 -4.55 -19.32 -3.64
N ALA A 63 -5.12 -18.22 -3.13
CA ALA A 63 -6.30 -18.29 -2.27
C ALA A 63 -7.50 -18.95 -2.95
N ARG A 64 -7.70 -18.70 -4.26
CA ARG A 64 -8.77 -19.36 -5.03
C ARG A 64 -8.57 -20.87 -5.21
N GLN A 65 -7.33 -21.34 -5.33
CA GLN A 65 -7.05 -22.78 -5.50
C GLN A 65 -7.59 -23.62 -4.34
N HIS A 66 -7.60 -23.05 -3.13
CA HIS A 66 -8.04 -23.74 -1.92
C HIS A 66 -9.32 -23.16 -1.29
N GLY A 67 -9.94 -22.16 -1.93
CA GLY A 67 -11.15 -21.52 -1.41
C GLY A 67 -10.92 -20.74 -0.09
N TRP A 68 -9.71 -20.22 0.14
CA TRP A 68 -9.34 -19.55 1.40
C TRP A 68 -9.84 -18.10 1.55
N GLY A 69 -10.63 -17.61 0.60
CA GLY A 69 -11.22 -16.29 0.66
C GLY A 69 -10.24 -15.16 0.30
N GLN A 70 -10.36 -14.02 0.99
CA GLN A 70 -9.56 -12.83 0.71
C GLN A 70 -8.15 -12.93 1.27
N VAL A 71 -7.18 -12.43 0.51
CA VAL A 71 -5.80 -12.28 0.98
C VAL A 71 -5.74 -11.07 1.92
N ASN A 72 -5.41 -11.32 3.18
CA ASN A 72 -5.27 -10.25 4.15
C ASN A 72 -3.95 -9.48 3.95
N LYS A 73 -2.85 -10.23 3.81
CA LYS A 73 -1.48 -9.72 3.75
C LYS A 73 -0.59 -10.62 2.92
N THR A 74 0.38 -10.03 2.24
CA THR A 74 1.52 -10.69 1.61
C THR A 74 2.80 -10.10 2.21
N MET A 75 3.74 -10.95 2.58
CA MET A 75 5.07 -10.56 3.04
C MET A 75 6.10 -11.34 2.24
N VAL A 76 7.12 -10.65 1.74
CA VAL A 76 8.29 -11.26 1.08
C VAL A 76 9.51 -10.89 1.90
N ASP A 77 10.22 -11.92 2.36
CA ASP A 77 11.50 -11.84 3.05
C ASP A 77 12.62 -12.00 2.02
N MET A 78 13.50 -11.01 1.93
CA MET A 78 14.65 -10.97 1.03
C MET A 78 15.91 -10.70 1.85
N GLU A 79 17.06 -11.11 1.33
CA GLU A 79 18.35 -11.00 2.02
C GLU A 79 18.64 -9.60 2.59
N ASN A 80 18.21 -8.55 1.90
CA ASN A 80 18.51 -7.15 2.26
C ASN A 80 17.27 -6.30 2.52
N GLY A 81 16.10 -6.92 2.70
CA GLY A 81 14.90 -6.16 2.99
C GLY A 81 13.60 -6.92 2.89
N TYR A 82 12.52 -6.20 3.13
CA TYR A 82 11.18 -6.76 3.15
C TYR A 82 10.25 -6.02 2.18
N LEU A 83 9.28 -6.76 1.63
CA LEU A 83 8.12 -6.21 0.94
C LEU A 83 6.86 -6.64 1.67
N PHE A 84 6.05 -5.67 2.07
CA PHE A 84 4.74 -5.89 2.68
C PHE A 84 3.65 -5.34 1.78
N ILE A 85 2.59 -6.11 1.60
CA ILE A 85 1.40 -5.71 0.84
C ILE A 85 0.18 -6.07 1.68
N THR A 86 -0.70 -5.11 1.92
CA THR A 86 -1.96 -5.33 2.63
C THR A 86 -3.12 -4.73 1.86
N ALA A 87 -4.26 -5.41 1.87
CA ALA A 87 -5.48 -4.87 1.28
C ALA A 87 -5.94 -3.63 2.07
N VAL A 88 -6.45 -2.63 1.35
CA VAL A 88 -7.09 -1.42 1.89
C VAL A 88 -8.53 -1.39 1.40
N GLY A 89 -9.42 -1.98 2.18
CA GLY A 89 -10.79 -2.23 1.74
C GLY A 89 -10.83 -3.17 0.53
N HIS A 90 -11.71 -2.88 -0.42
CA HIS A 90 -11.97 -3.77 -1.58
C HIS A 90 -11.30 -3.33 -2.88
N SER A 91 -10.71 -2.12 -2.92
CA SER A 91 -10.36 -1.47 -4.18
C SER A 91 -8.93 -0.93 -4.24
N ALA A 92 -8.16 -1.08 -3.17
CA ALA A 92 -6.80 -0.56 -3.08
C ALA A 92 -5.93 -1.47 -2.22
N CYS A 93 -4.63 -1.32 -2.36
CA CYS A 93 -3.60 -2.00 -1.59
C CYS A 93 -2.57 -0.98 -1.11
N LEU A 94 -2.02 -1.21 0.08
CA LEU A 94 -0.88 -0.49 0.63
C LEU A 94 0.33 -1.40 0.48
N ALA A 95 1.38 -0.90 -0.16
CA ALA A 95 2.65 -1.60 -0.31
C ALA A 95 3.79 -0.81 0.33
N VAL A 96 4.68 -1.51 1.02
CA VAL A 96 5.80 -0.93 1.77
C VAL A 96 7.04 -1.78 1.50
N SER A 97 8.16 -1.13 1.16
CA SER A 97 9.47 -1.76 1.15
C SER A 97 10.35 -1.19 2.26
N SER A 98 11.17 -2.05 2.88
CA SER A 98 12.08 -1.67 3.96
C SER A 98 13.45 -2.32 3.80
N THR A 99 14.43 -1.84 4.57
CA THR A 99 15.70 -2.54 4.79
C THR A 99 15.48 -3.79 5.65
N ALA A 100 16.52 -4.63 5.75
CA ALA A 100 16.52 -5.83 6.60
C ALA A 100 16.61 -5.51 8.11
N ASP A 101 17.03 -4.29 8.48
CA ASP A 101 17.14 -3.86 9.88
C ASP A 101 15.78 -3.49 10.50
N ALA A 102 14.74 -3.39 9.68
CA ALA A 102 13.43 -2.97 10.12
C ALA A 102 12.76 -3.96 11.08
N ASP A 103 12.09 -3.44 12.11
CA ASP A 103 11.18 -4.24 12.93
C ASP A 103 9.92 -4.59 12.12
N VAL A 104 9.87 -5.83 11.63
CA VAL A 104 8.73 -6.41 10.88
C VAL A 104 7.42 -6.30 11.64
N GLY A 105 7.44 -6.49 12.97
CA GLY A 105 6.27 -6.37 13.83
C GLY A 105 5.75 -4.94 13.87
N GLN A 106 6.67 -3.97 13.97
CA GLN A 106 6.35 -2.54 13.95
C GLN A 106 5.79 -2.11 12.60
N ILE A 107 6.39 -2.54 11.48
CA ILE A 107 5.86 -2.28 10.13
C ILE A 107 4.43 -2.81 10.02
N ALA A 108 4.22 -4.07 10.39
CA ALA A 108 2.90 -4.71 10.27
C ALA A 108 1.85 -4.01 11.15
N TYR A 109 2.23 -3.55 12.35
CA TYR A 109 1.36 -2.79 13.25
C TYR A 109 0.98 -1.43 12.65
N GLU A 110 1.95 -0.64 12.22
CA GLU A 110 1.69 0.70 11.69
C GLU A 110 0.93 0.65 10.35
N MET A 111 1.21 -0.34 9.50
CA MET A 111 0.41 -0.58 8.30
C MET A 111 -1.05 -0.90 8.65
N ALA A 112 -1.30 -1.80 9.61
CA ALA A 112 -2.67 -2.13 10.03
C ALA A 112 -3.40 -0.91 10.60
N HIS A 113 -2.70 -0.10 11.39
CA HIS A 113 -3.22 1.14 11.95
C HIS A 113 -3.52 2.19 10.86
N LEU A 114 -2.65 2.32 9.86
CA LEU A 114 -2.88 3.17 8.68
C LEU A 114 -4.11 2.69 7.91
N VAL A 115 -4.21 1.40 7.58
CA VAL A 115 -5.39 0.85 6.88
C VAL A 115 -6.68 1.10 7.65
N SER A 116 -6.66 0.91 8.98
CA SER A 116 -7.83 1.21 9.81
C SER A 116 -8.24 2.69 9.77
N ARG A 117 -7.28 3.61 9.63
CA ARG A 117 -7.56 5.05 9.49
C ARG A 117 -8.00 5.40 8.07
N ALA A 118 -7.29 4.91 7.05
CA ALA A 118 -7.56 5.13 5.63
C ALA A 118 -8.92 4.54 5.19
N GLY A 119 -9.34 3.41 5.77
CA GLY A 119 -10.67 2.84 5.55
C GLY A 119 -11.82 3.79 5.93
N ARG A 120 -11.57 4.79 6.78
CA ARG A 120 -12.54 5.84 7.12
C ARG A 120 -12.54 7.00 6.11
N PHE A 121 -11.50 7.14 5.28
CA PHE A 121 -11.32 8.22 4.30
C PHE A 121 -11.58 7.78 2.85
N LEU A 122 -11.39 6.50 2.53
CA LEU A 122 -11.72 5.90 1.23
C LEU A 122 -13.23 5.64 1.10
N THR A 123 -14.03 6.70 1.22
CA THR A 123 -15.46 6.65 0.91
C THR A 123 -15.66 6.41 -0.60
N PRO A 124 -16.83 5.90 -1.02
CA PRO A 124 -17.14 5.71 -2.44
C PRO A 124 -16.92 6.96 -3.31
N GLU A 125 -17.12 8.15 -2.74
CA GLU A 125 -16.93 9.44 -3.44
C GLU A 125 -15.45 9.75 -3.72
N LEU A 126 -14.55 9.51 -2.76
CA LEU A 126 -13.11 9.72 -2.96
C LEU A 126 -12.55 8.72 -3.98
N ARG A 127 -13.09 7.49 -4.00
CA ARG A 127 -12.78 6.47 -5.03
C ARG A 127 -13.16 6.96 -6.43
N ASN A 128 -14.34 7.56 -6.59
CA ASN A 128 -14.79 8.09 -7.88
C ASN A 128 -13.99 9.32 -8.32
N GLN A 129 -13.59 10.19 -7.38
CA GLN A 129 -12.75 11.35 -7.70
C GLN A 129 -11.32 10.96 -8.11
N MET A 130 -10.71 9.99 -7.42
CA MET A 130 -9.39 9.47 -7.80
C MET A 130 -9.41 8.81 -9.19
N ARG A 131 -10.50 8.12 -9.51
CA ARG A 131 -10.72 7.50 -10.83
C ARG A 131 -10.96 8.53 -11.94
N ALA A 132 -11.53 9.70 -11.62
CA ALA A 132 -11.76 10.79 -12.55
C ALA A 132 -10.55 11.73 -12.74
N ALA A 133 -9.56 11.68 -11.83
CA ALA A 133 -8.34 12.51 -11.89
C ALA A 133 -7.22 11.92 -12.76
N LEU A 134 -7.42 10.72 -13.32
CA LEU A 134 -6.52 10.12 -14.31
C LEU A 134 -6.81 10.73 -15.70
N PRO A 135 -5.85 11.40 -16.36
CA PRO A 135 -6.02 11.80 -17.75
C PRO A 135 -6.07 10.54 -18.64
N SER A 136 -7.06 10.52 -19.53
CA SER A 136 -7.32 9.48 -20.54
C SER A 136 -6.20 9.35 -21.57
#